data_AF-A0A831Z2T7-F1
#
_entry.id   AF-A0A831Z2T7-F1
#
_cell.length_a   1.000
_cell.length_b   1.000
_cell.length_c   1.000
_cell.angle_alpha   90.00
_cell.angle_beta   90.00
_cell.angle_gamma   90.00
#
_symmetry.space_group_name_H-M   'P 1'
#
loop_
_entity.id
_entity.type
_entity.pdbx_description
1 polymer ?
#
loop_
_entity_poly.entity_id
_entity_poly.type
_entity_poly.pdbx_seq_one_letter_code
_entity_poly.pdbx_strand_id
1 'polypeptide(L)'
;MLKEARKAKLAEHQSFQKYFNQHWTDFVLTRLEDSVKAHIAISEDAIRAYYEANKEKFVVPPRVCLSEIVVESREKAQTVERLLKQGADFATLAREYSQRTASAQRDGRLGCFTRAQLKTMGDRFFQQPVGSWFGPLQQKSAYIFYKIDDKRPGTTQPLEQVKEDIRETLRYMKMDDALKQLTERLKQEIPVKVYWKRLRTVEIKRG
;
A
#
# COMPACT_ATOMS: atom_id res chain seq x y z
N MET A 1 40.16 8.73 -27.66
CA MET A 1 39.37 9.58 -26.75
C MET A 1 40.03 9.77 -25.38
N LEU A 2 40.19 8.75 -24.52
CA LEU A 2 40.80 8.94 -23.18
C LEU A 2 42.24 9.50 -23.18
N LYS A 3 43.06 9.09 -24.16
CA LYS A 3 44.42 9.64 -24.35
C LYS A 3 44.40 11.14 -24.67
N GLU A 4 43.43 11.59 -25.45
CA GLU A 4 43.24 13.01 -25.80
C GLU A 4 42.68 13.81 -24.61
N ALA A 5 41.74 13.24 -23.84
CA ALA A 5 41.25 13.84 -22.60
C ALA A 5 42.37 14.05 -21.56
N ARG A 6 43.33 13.12 -21.47
CA ARG A 6 44.51 13.25 -20.61
C ARG A 6 45.47 14.33 -21.10
N LYS A 7 45.77 14.37 -22.40
CA LYS A 7 46.60 15.44 -22.99
C LYS A 7 45.98 16.82 -22.75
N ALA A 8 44.66 16.93 -22.90
CA ALA A 8 43.90 18.15 -22.65
C ALA A 8 43.67 18.45 -21.16
N LYS A 9 44.21 17.63 -20.24
CA LYS A 9 44.10 17.80 -18.79
C LYS A 9 42.66 18.04 -18.31
N LEU A 10 41.68 17.40 -18.94
CA LEU A 10 40.25 17.64 -18.63
C LEU A 10 39.90 17.34 -17.17
N ALA A 11 40.63 16.43 -16.52
CA ALA A 11 40.47 16.13 -15.10
C ALA A 11 40.93 17.26 -14.16
N GLU A 12 41.82 18.15 -14.60
CA GLU A 12 42.28 19.32 -13.84
C GLU A 12 41.33 20.51 -14.04
N HIS A 13 40.43 20.45 -15.02
CA HIS A 13 39.53 21.54 -15.35
C HIS A 13 38.51 21.78 -14.22
N GLN A 14 38.24 23.05 -13.90
CA GLN A 14 37.35 23.42 -12.79
C GLN A 14 35.94 22.83 -12.94
N SER A 15 35.42 22.75 -14.17
CA SER A 15 34.10 22.14 -14.44
C SER A 15 34.07 20.64 -14.12
N PHE A 16 35.15 19.91 -14.42
CA PHE A 16 35.29 18.51 -14.06
C PHE A 16 35.42 18.36 -12.54
N GLN A 17 36.29 19.13 -11.90
CA GLN A 17 36.48 19.08 -10.45
C GLN A 17 35.19 19.39 -9.69
N LYS A 18 34.42 20.38 -10.13
CA LYS A 18 33.12 20.72 -9.55
C LYS A 18 32.11 19.58 -9.73
N TYR A 19 31.97 19.05 -10.95
CA TYR A 19 31.06 17.94 -11.25
C TYR A 19 31.45 16.68 -10.48
N PHE A 20 32.74 16.35 -10.48
CA PHE A 20 33.29 15.20 -9.76
C PHE A 20 33.05 15.33 -8.27
N ASN A 21 33.37 16.46 -7.63
CA ASN A 21 33.14 16.65 -6.19
C ASN A 21 31.65 16.65 -5.82
N GLN A 22 30.77 17.10 -6.71
CA GLN A 22 29.32 17.05 -6.51
C GLN A 22 28.79 15.61 -6.52
N HIS A 23 29.32 14.73 -7.37
CA HIS A 23 28.84 13.35 -7.53
C HIS A 23 29.70 12.29 -6.85
N TRP A 24 30.90 12.65 -6.38
CA TRP A 24 31.83 11.75 -5.73
C TRP A 24 31.22 11.14 -4.47
N THR A 25 30.61 11.97 -3.64
CA THR A 25 29.96 11.53 -2.39
C THR A 25 28.88 10.48 -2.69
N ASP A 26 27.97 10.77 -3.62
CA ASP A 26 26.89 9.84 -3.99
C ASP A 26 27.43 8.54 -4.58
N PHE A 27 28.45 8.65 -5.45
CA PHE A 27 29.12 7.49 -6.03
C PHE A 27 29.75 6.60 -4.96
N VAL A 28 30.53 7.17 -4.04
CA VAL A 28 31.21 6.42 -2.97
C VAL A 28 30.20 5.80 -2.01
N LEU A 29 29.16 6.54 -1.61
CA LEU A 29 28.11 6.03 -0.73
C LEU A 29 27.36 4.87 -1.38
N THR A 30 27.00 4.99 -2.67
CA THR A 30 26.34 3.89 -3.40
C THR A 30 27.23 2.64 -3.45
N ARG A 31 28.54 2.80 -3.72
CA ARG A 31 29.48 1.67 -3.75
C ARG A 31 29.69 1.03 -2.38
N LEU A 32 29.67 1.83 -1.32
CA LEU A 32 29.72 1.33 0.05
C LEU A 32 28.47 0.51 0.36
N GLU A 33 27.28 1.00 0.03
CA GLU A 33 26.02 0.27 0.20
C GLU A 33 26.02 -1.05 -0.58
N ASP A 34 26.45 -1.04 -1.84
CA ASP A 34 26.54 -2.25 -2.67
C ASP A 34 27.51 -3.28 -2.08
N SER A 35 28.65 -2.82 -1.56
CA SER A 35 29.63 -3.68 -0.87
C SER A 35 29.02 -4.30 0.38
N VAL A 36 28.31 -3.53 1.20
CA VAL A 36 27.61 -4.05 2.40
C VAL A 36 26.53 -5.05 2.00
N LYS A 37 25.70 -4.72 0.99
CA LYS A 37 24.64 -5.61 0.47
C LYS A 37 25.18 -6.94 -0.05
N ALA A 38 26.37 -6.97 -0.63
CA ALA A 38 26.98 -8.19 -1.17
C ALA A 38 27.31 -9.24 -0.10
N HIS A 39 27.53 -8.80 1.14
CA HIS A 39 27.88 -9.68 2.27
C HIS A 39 26.66 -10.09 3.11
N ILE A 40 25.47 -9.56 2.81
CA ILE A 40 24.25 -9.89 3.54
C ILE A 40 23.60 -11.14 2.94
N ALA A 41 23.76 -12.26 3.63
CA ALA A 41 23.01 -13.48 3.37
C ALA A 41 21.74 -13.54 4.25
N ILE A 42 20.62 -13.89 3.62
CA ILE A 42 19.35 -14.16 4.30
C ILE A 42 19.10 -15.67 4.24
N SER A 43 19.08 -16.32 5.40
CA SER A 43 18.79 -17.75 5.50
C SER A 43 17.29 -18.03 5.40
N GLU A 44 16.96 -19.24 4.96
CA GLU A 44 15.57 -19.73 4.93
C GLU A 44 14.94 -19.74 6.32
N ASP A 45 15.72 -20.01 7.38
CA ASP A 45 15.25 -19.95 8.75
C ASP A 45 14.85 -18.54 9.17
N ALA A 46 15.59 -17.51 8.75
CA ALA A 46 15.25 -16.13 9.03
C ALA A 46 13.95 -15.72 8.32
N ILE A 47 13.74 -16.19 7.08
CA ILE A 47 12.51 -15.96 6.32
C ILE A 47 11.32 -16.62 7.02
N ARG A 48 11.45 -17.89 7.42
CA ARG A 48 10.41 -18.62 8.15
C ARG A 48 10.06 -17.96 9.47
N ALA A 49 11.07 -17.59 10.26
CA ALA A 49 10.87 -16.89 11.53
C ALA A 49 10.16 -15.55 11.34
N TYR A 50 10.54 -14.78 10.32
CA TYR A 50 9.87 -13.52 10.01
C TYR A 50 8.41 -13.74 9.58
N TYR A 51 8.15 -14.73 8.73
CA TYR A 51 6.78 -15.04 8.29
C TYR A 51 5.87 -15.41 9.46
N GLU A 52 6.31 -16.31 10.32
CA GLU A 52 5.51 -16.74 11.48
C GLU A 52 5.32 -15.62 12.51
N ALA A 53 6.34 -14.79 12.75
CA ALA A 53 6.25 -13.66 13.66
C ALA A 53 5.41 -12.49 13.11
N ASN A 54 5.13 -12.46 11.80
CA ASN A 54 4.40 -11.36 11.14
C ASN A 54 3.23 -11.89 10.31
N LYS A 55 2.66 -13.04 10.69
CA LYS A 55 1.68 -13.78 9.88
C LYS A 55 0.44 -12.95 9.56
N GLU A 56 0.06 -12.06 10.47
CA GLU A 56 -1.03 -11.10 10.29
C GLU A 56 -0.85 -10.15 9.10
N LYS A 57 0.41 -9.83 8.72
CA LYS A 57 0.69 -8.97 7.55
C LYS A 57 0.37 -9.67 6.22
N PHE A 58 0.32 -11.00 6.23
CA PHE A 58 0.06 -11.83 5.06
C PHE A 58 -1.39 -12.34 5.02
N VAL A 59 -2.25 -11.84 5.92
CA VAL A 59 -3.67 -12.16 5.91
C VAL A 59 -4.38 -11.30 4.87
N VAL A 60 -4.99 -11.97 3.89
CA VAL A 60 -6.01 -11.39 3.02
C VAL A 60 -7.33 -11.42 3.78
N PRO A 61 -7.88 -10.25 4.17
CA PRO A 61 -9.11 -10.21 4.96
C PRO A 61 -10.31 -10.74 4.16
N PRO A 62 -11.33 -11.29 4.84
CA PRO A 62 -12.55 -11.76 4.18
C PRO A 62 -13.27 -10.60 3.50
N ARG A 63 -13.98 -10.90 2.40
CA ARG A 63 -14.71 -9.91 1.60
C ARG A 63 -16.15 -10.35 1.38
N VAL A 64 -17.06 -9.38 1.35
CA VAL A 64 -18.47 -9.58 0.95
C VAL A 64 -18.73 -8.83 -0.34
N CYS A 65 -19.34 -9.50 -1.31
CA CYS A 65 -19.69 -8.93 -2.60
C CYS A 65 -21.15 -8.46 -2.56
N LEU A 66 -21.39 -7.23 -3.00
CA LEU A 66 -22.66 -6.55 -2.82
C LEU A 66 -23.21 -6.02 -4.14
N SER A 67 -24.53 -6.01 -4.22
CA SER A 67 -25.29 -5.26 -5.22
C SER A 67 -26.23 -4.27 -4.54
N GLU A 68 -26.58 -3.20 -5.22
CA GLU A 68 -27.50 -2.19 -4.72
C GLU A 68 -28.59 -1.79 -5.73
N ILE A 69 -29.73 -1.35 -5.18
CA ILE A 69 -30.77 -0.60 -5.91
C ILE A 69 -30.98 0.69 -5.15
N VAL A 70 -30.85 1.82 -5.83
CA VAL A 70 -31.04 3.13 -5.21
C VAL A 70 -32.22 3.82 -5.86
N VAL A 71 -33.21 4.24 -5.09
CA VAL A 71 -34.38 4.97 -5.59
C VAL A 71 -34.54 6.31 -4.89
N GLU A 72 -35.15 7.26 -5.58
CA GLU A 72 -35.27 8.66 -5.13
C GLU A 72 -36.54 8.96 -4.30
N SER A 73 -37.52 8.05 -4.30
CA SER A 73 -38.80 8.26 -3.63
C SER A 73 -39.24 7.05 -2.81
N ARG A 74 -40.04 7.32 -1.77
CA ARG A 74 -40.62 6.29 -0.91
C ARG A 74 -41.55 5.36 -1.69
N GLU A 75 -42.30 5.90 -2.64
CA GLU A 75 -43.21 5.14 -3.49
C GLU A 75 -42.46 4.14 -4.40
N LYS A 76 -41.36 4.58 -5.03
CA LYS A 76 -40.47 3.69 -5.78
C LYS A 76 -39.85 2.64 -4.87
N ALA A 77 -39.46 3.00 -3.65
CA ALA A 77 -38.91 2.06 -2.67
C ALA A 77 -39.94 0.98 -2.30
N GLN A 78 -41.18 1.36 -2.00
CA GLN A 78 -42.26 0.42 -1.71
C GLN A 78 -42.55 -0.52 -2.90
N THR A 79 -42.50 0.02 -4.12
CA THR A 79 -42.65 -0.78 -5.34
C THR A 79 -41.55 -1.83 -5.48
N VAL A 80 -40.28 -1.43 -5.38
CA VAL A 80 -39.13 -2.34 -5.43
C VAL A 80 -39.19 -3.38 -4.32
N GLU A 81 -39.50 -2.97 -3.09
CA GLU A 81 -39.62 -3.88 -1.94
C GLU A 81 -40.68 -4.95 -2.17
N ARG A 82 -41.85 -4.57 -2.69
CA ARG A 82 -42.93 -5.50 -3.03
C ARG A 82 -42.49 -6.50 -4.10
N LEU A 83 -41.85 -6.04 -5.18
CA LEU A 83 -41.38 -6.91 -6.26
C LEU A 83 -40.30 -7.88 -5.76
N LEU A 84 -39.37 -7.42 -4.94
CA LEU A 84 -38.35 -8.28 -4.32
C LEU A 84 -38.97 -9.35 -3.41
N LYS A 85 -39.99 -9.00 -2.62
CA LYS A 85 -40.74 -9.97 -1.78
C LYS A 85 -41.52 -10.99 -2.60
N GLN A 86 -41.92 -10.64 -3.82
CA GLN A 86 -42.56 -11.54 -4.78
C GLN A 86 -41.55 -12.42 -5.54
N GLY A 87 -40.24 -12.27 -5.27
CA GLY A 87 -39.19 -13.08 -5.90
C GLY A 87 -38.66 -12.52 -7.22
N ALA A 88 -38.95 -11.25 -7.55
CA ALA A 88 -38.36 -10.62 -8.72
C ALA A 88 -36.83 -10.57 -8.63
N ASP A 89 -36.16 -10.71 -9.77
CA ASP A 89 -34.71 -10.71 -9.83
C ASP A 89 -34.13 -9.32 -9.49
N PHE A 90 -33.19 -9.30 -8.53
CA PHE A 90 -32.60 -8.07 -8.02
C PHE A 90 -31.83 -7.30 -9.11
N ALA A 91 -31.14 -8.00 -10.01
CA ALA A 91 -30.38 -7.39 -11.09
C ALA A 91 -31.30 -6.66 -12.09
N THR A 92 -32.44 -7.27 -12.40
CA THR A 92 -33.49 -6.68 -13.23
C THR A 92 -34.05 -5.41 -12.60
N LEU A 93 -34.43 -5.45 -11.33
CA LEU A 93 -34.91 -4.26 -10.63
C LEU A 93 -33.83 -3.18 -10.48
N ALA A 94 -32.56 -3.56 -10.35
CA ALA A 94 -31.45 -2.62 -10.35
C ALA A 94 -31.32 -1.87 -11.68
N ARG A 95 -31.48 -2.55 -12.81
CA ARG A 95 -31.45 -1.92 -14.14
C ARG A 95 -32.64 -0.98 -14.36
N GLU A 96 -33.82 -1.37 -13.90
CA GLU A 96 -35.07 -0.64 -14.16
C GLU A 96 -35.30 0.54 -13.22
N TYR A 97 -35.05 0.35 -11.92
CA TYR A 97 -35.46 1.32 -10.90
C TYR A 97 -34.29 2.13 -10.32
N SER A 98 -33.04 1.66 -10.44
CA SER A 98 -31.93 2.32 -9.76
C SER A 98 -31.55 3.62 -10.44
N GLN A 99 -31.55 4.72 -9.69
CA GLN A 99 -30.99 6.00 -10.12
C GLN A 99 -29.45 5.99 -10.21
N ARG A 100 -28.79 4.95 -9.67
CA ARG A 100 -27.32 4.84 -9.73
C ARG A 100 -26.87 4.11 -10.98
N THR A 101 -26.84 4.86 -12.08
CA THR A 101 -26.50 4.39 -13.44
C THR A 101 -25.25 3.51 -13.50
N ALA A 102 -24.16 3.90 -12.82
CA ALA A 102 -22.91 3.15 -12.82
C ALA A 102 -23.05 1.72 -12.28
N SER A 103 -23.85 1.52 -11.22
CA SER A 103 -24.13 0.19 -10.68
C SER A 103 -25.22 -0.52 -11.48
N ALA A 104 -26.26 0.21 -11.92
CA ALA A 104 -27.38 -0.33 -12.68
C ALA A 104 -26.93 -1.01 -13.98
N GLN A 105 -26.01 -0.37 -14.72
CA GLN A 105 -25.40 -0.94 -15.94
C GLN A 105 -24.61 -2.23 -15.69
N ARG A 106 -24.26 -2.52 -14.44
CA ARG A 106 -23.57 -3.75 -14.02
C ARG A 106 -24.48 -4.62 -13.17
N ASP A 107 -25.78 -4.61 -13.42
CA ASP A 107 -26.78 -5.42 -12.72
C ASP A 107 -26.90 -5.09 -11.22
N GLY A 108 -26.58 -3.85 -10.84
CA GLY A 108 -26.53 -3.39 -9.45
C GLY A 108 -25.20 -3.65 -8.74
N ARG A 109 -24.22 -4.32 -9.38
CA ARG A 109 -22.98 -4.77 -8.70
C ARG A 109 -22.08 -3.61 -8.27
N LEU A 110 -21.73 -3.62 -6.99
CA LEU A 110 -20.76 -2.71 -6.35
C LEU A 110 -19.34 -3.30 -6.28
N GLY A 111 -19.23 -4.62 -6.26
CA GLY A 111 -17.97 -5.34 -6.06
C GLY A 111 -17.84 -5.90 -4.65
N CYS A 112 -16.63 -6.29 -4.27
CA CYS A 112 -16.36 -7.00 -3.02
C CYS A 112 -15.55 -6.14 -2.05
N PHE A 113 -16.02 -6.05 -0.82
CA PHE A 113 -15.48 -5.16 0.19
C PHE A 113 -15.07 -5.92 1.44
N THR A 114 -13.96 -5.50 2.03
CA THR A 114 -13.58 -5.89 3.37
C THR A 114 -14.50 -5.23 4.39
N ARG A 115 -14.59 -5.83 5.58
CA ARG A 115 -15.35 -5.27 6.70
C ARG A 115 -14.94 -3.83 7.05
N ALA A 116 -13.64 -3.52 7.02
CA ALA A 116 -13.11 -2.19 7.29
C ALA A 116 -13.57 -1.15 6.25
N GLN A 117 -13.64 -1.51 4.97
CA GLN A 117 -14.10 -0.62 3.90
C GLN A 117 -15.59 -0.27 4.04
N LEU A 118 -16.39 -1.16 4.62
CA LEU A 118 -17.84 -0.98 4.83
C LEU A 118 -18.19 -0.22 6.12
N LYS A 119 -17.18 0.18 6.91
CA LYS A 119 -17.33 0.96 8.14
C LYS A 119 -18.41 0.36 9.06
N THR A 120 -19.39 1.17 9.49
CA THR A 120 -20.45 0.78 10.42
C THR A 120 -21.41 -0.27 9.89
N MET A 121 -21.49 -0.44 8.57
CA MET A 121 -22.39 -1.42 7.94
C MET A 121 -21.73 -2.79 7.75
N GLY A 122 -20.42 -2.89 7.93
CA GLY A 122 -19.66 -4.12 7.70
C GLY A 122 -20.22 -5.31 8.48
N ASP A 123 -20.55 -5.13 9.76
CA ASP A 123 -21.16 -6.18 10.58
C ASP A 123 -22.40 -6.78 9.94
N ARG A 124 -23.33 -5.90 9.57
CA ARG A 124 -24.61 -6.28 8.99
C ARG A 124 -24.42 -7.06 7.70
N PHE A 125 -23.59 -6.57 6.77
CA PHE A 125 -23.36 -7.25 5.51
C PHE A 125 -22.72 -8.64 5.68
N PHE A 126 -21.75 -8.78 6.58
CA PHE A 126 -21.08 -10.06 6.83
C PHE A 126 -21.94 -11.07 7.59
N GLN A 127 -22.96 -10.64 8.33
CA GLN A 127 -23.88 -11.54 9.03
C GLN A 127 -24.99 -12.08 8.10
N GLN A 128 -25.38 -11.33 7.07
CA GLN A 128 -26.48 -11.71 6.17
C GLN A 128 -26.11 -12.89 5.26
N PRO A 129 -26.99 -13.89 5.04
CA PRO A 129 -26.71 -15.01 4.14
C PRO A 129 -26.44 -14.58 2.69
N VAL A 130 -25.63 -15.34 1.96
CA VAL A 130 -25.49 -15.14 0.50
C VAL A 130 -26.85 -15.32 -0.18
N GLY A 131 -27.15 -14.48 -1.17
CA GLY A 131 -28.44 -14.43 -1.86
C GLY A 131 -29.51 -13.58 -1.16
N SER A 132 -29.34 -13.29 0.13
CA SER A 132 -30.30 -12.44 0.86
C SER A 132 -30.15 -10.96 0.48
N TRP A 133 -31.23 -10.21 0.67
CA TRP A 133 -31.27 -8.77 0.50
C TRP A 133 -31.92 -8.09 1.70
N PHE A 134 -31.61 -6.82 1.91
CA PHE A 134 -32.27 -6.00 2.92
C PHE A 134 -32.40 -4.55 2.47
N GLY A 135 -33.35 -3.84 3.07
CA GLY A 135 -33.71 -2.46 2.74
C GLY A 135 -35.22 -2.25 2.79
N PRO A 136 -35.71 -1.05 2.46
CA PRO A 136 -34.91 0.12 2.09
C PRO A 136 -34.20 0.75 3.30
N LEU A 137 -32.93 1.12 3.13
CA LEU A 137 -32.23 2.01 4.04
C LEU A 137 -32.33 3.44 3.55
N GLN A 138 -32.84 4.33 4.39
CA GLN A 138 -32.90 5.75 4.05
C GLN A 138 -31.54 6.40 4.27
N GLN A 139 -30.98 6.97 3.20
CA GLN A 139 -29.75 7.76 3.24
C GLN A 139 -29.99 9.09 2.54
N LYS A 140 -30.07 10.17 3.33
CA LYS A 140 -30.48 11.50 2.86
C LYS A 140 -31.86 11.42 2.17
N SER A 141 -31.94 11.83 0.91
CA SER A 141 -33.15 11.76 0.09
C SER A 141 -33.34 10.44 -0.67
N ALA A 142 -32.40 9.50 -0.56
CA ALA A 142 -32.44 8.24 -1.29
C ALA A 142 -32.81 7.04 -0.39
N TYR A 143 -33.36 6.01 -1.02
CA TYR A 143 -33.65 4.73 -0.40
C TYR A 143 -32.81 3.65 -1.09
N ILE A 144 -32.09 2.85 -0.29
CA ILE A 144 -31.12 1.89 -0.81
C ILE A 144 -31.49 0.47 -0.36
N PHE A 145 -31.55 -0.43 -1.32
CA PHE A 145 -31.59 -1.87 -1.08
C PHE A 145 -30.22 -2.44 -1.36
N TYR A 146 -29.81 -3.41 -0.54
CA TYR A 146 -28.57 -4.16 -0.76
C TYR A 146 -28.85 -5.65 -0.85
N LYS A 147 -28.10 -6.34 -1.71
CA LYS A 147 -28.07 -7.80 -1.80
C LYS A 147 -26.67 -8.30 -1.52
N ILE A 148 -26.57 -9.42 -0.81
CA ILE A 148 -25.33 -10.17 -0.64
C ILE A 148 -25.18 -11.13 -1.82
N ASP A 149 -24.27 -10.84 -2.73
CA ASP A 149 -24.07 -11.66 -3.92
C ASP A 149 -23.17 -12.87 -3.62
N ASP A 150 -22.13 -12.65 -2.82
CA ASP A 150 -21.11 -13.66 -2.51
C ASP A 150 -20.33 -13.28 -1.24
N LYS A 151 -19.68 -14.25 -0.61
CA LYS A 151 -18.73 -14.05 0.48
C LYS A 151 -17.46 -14.83 0.21
N ARG A 152 -16.34 -14.10 0.16
CA ARG A 152 -15.02 -14.68 0.02
C ARG A 152 -14.35 -14.79 1.39
N PRO A 153 -14.00 -16.01 1.84
CA PRO A 153 -13.32 -16.18 3.11
C PRO A 153 -11.96 -15.49 3.09
N GLY A 154 -11.49 -15.09 4.27
CA GLY A 154 -10.13 -14.60 4.43
C GLY A 154 -9.16 -15.77 4.29
N THR A 155 -7.99 -15.49 3.74
CA THR A 155 -6.93 -16.48 3.57
C THR A 155 -5.61 -15.87 4.02
N THR A 156 -4.67 -16.70 4.44
CA THR A 156 -3.29 -16.26 4.67
C THR A 156 -2.47 -16.65 3.45
N GLN A 157 -1.74 -15.70 2.88
CA GLN A 157 -0.85 -15.98 1.75
C GLN A 157 0.22 -16.97 2.22
N PRO A 158 0.39 -18.12 1.53
CA PRO A 158 1.42 -19.10 1.88
C PRO A 158 2.81 -18.48 1.81
N LEU A 159 3.72 -18.95 2.68
CA LEU A 159 5.11 -18.49 2.70
C LEU A 159 5.75 -18.48 1.31
N GLU A 160 5.54 -19.53 0.51
CA GLU A 160 6.10 -19.63 -0.84
C GLU A 160 5.70 -18.48 -1.78
N GLN A 161 4.53 -17.87 -1.57
CA GLN A 161 4.09 -16.73 -2.40
C GLN A 161 4.73 -15.41 -1.99
N VAL A 162 5.19 -15.29 -0.73
CA VAL A 162 5.70 -14.03 -0.16
C VAL A 162 7.17 -14.12 0.26
N LYS A 163 7.81 -15.26 0.00
CA LYS A 163 9.18 -15.56 0.41
C LYS A 163 10.20 -14.58 -0.16
N GLU A 164 10.09 -14.22 -1.45
CA GLU A 164 10.98 -13.25 -2.08
C GLU A 164 10.81 -11.84 -1.48
N ASP A 165 9.57 -11.41 -1.26
CA ASP A 165 9.28 -10.10 -0.64
C ASP A 165 9.81 -10.02 0.79
N ILE A 166 9.69 -11.12 1.56
CA ILE A 166 10.27 -11.24 2.90
C ILE A 166 11.79 -11.19 2.84
N ARG A 167 12.41 -11.90 1.89
CA ARG A 167 13.87 -11.91 1.73
C ARG A 167 14.38 -10.50 1.47
N GLU A 168 13.76 -9.76 0.57
CA GLU A 168 14.13 -8.37 0.30
C GLU A 168 13.92 -7.49 1.53
N THR A 169 12.78 -7.62 2.23
CA THR A 169 12.52 -6.89 3.49
C THR A 169 13.62 -7.14 4.52
N LEU A 170 13.99 -8.40 4.76
CA LEU A 170 15.05 -8.77 5.69
C LEU A 170 16.42 -8.26 5.24
N ARG A 171 16.68 -8.24 3.93
CA ARG A 171 17.91 -7.69 3.35
C ARG A 171 18.03 -6.19 3.62
N TYR A 172 16.96 -5.44 3.39
CA TYR A 172 16.91 -4.01 3.72
C TYR A 172 17.11 -3.75 5.22
N MET A 173 16.47 -4.52 6.09
CA MET A 173 16.63 -4.38 7.54
C MET A 173 18.08 -4.64 7.99
N LYS A 174 18.70 -5.72 7.50
CA LYS A 174 20.11 -6.02 7.84
C LYS A 174 21.08 -4.97 7.28
N MET A 175 20.79 -4.41 6.11
CA MET A 175 21.62 -3.36 5.51
C MET A 175 21.57 -2.08 6.34
N ASP A 176 20.38 -1.64 6.74
CA ASP A 176 20.20 -0.46 7.58
C ASP A 176 20.94 -0.62 8.92
N ASP A 177 20.84 -1.79 9.56
CA ASP A 177 21.59 -2.11 10.78
C ASP A 177 23.12 -2.09 10.55
N ALA A 178 23.62 -2.71 9.47
CA ALA A 178 25.04 -2.72 9.15
C ALA A 178 25.62 -1.31 8.89
N LEU A 179 24.88 -0.45 8.18
CA LEU A 179 25.29 0.93 7.91
C LEU A 179 25.28 1.78 9.19
N LYS A 180 24.30 1.58 10.08
CA LYS A 180 24.27 2.22 11.40
C LYS A 180 25.51 1.83 12.22
N GLN A 181 25.81 0.53 12.30
CA GLN A 181 26.99 0.04 13.03
C GLN A 181 28.30 0.56 12.43
N LEU A 182 28.42 0.60 11.10
CA LEU A 182 29.58 1.19 10.42
C LEU A 182 29.73 2.67 10.76
N THR A 183 28.64 3.43 10.72
CA THR A 183 28.63 4.86 11.05
C THR A 183 29.07 5.10 12.49
N GLU A 184 28.55 4.33 13.45
CA GLU A 184 28.96 4.45 14.85
C GLU A 184 30.43 4.12 15.07
N ARG A 185 30.96 3.10 14.38
CA ARG A 185 32.40 2.79 14.42
C ARG A 185 33.25 3.94 13.87
N LEU A 186 32.89 4.47 12.70
CA LEU A 186 33.62 5.57 12.06
C LEU A 186 33.61 6.84 12.92
N LYS A 187 32.51 7.14 13.62
CA LYS A 187 32.45 8.27 14.57
C LYS A 187 33.46 8.14 15.72
N GLN A 188 33.80 6.92 16.13
CA GLN A 188 34.75 6.67 17.22
C GLN A 188 36.20 6.72 16.73
N GLU A 189 36.46 6.26 15.51
CA GLU A 189 37.80 6.22 14.90
C GLU A 189 38.24 7.58 14.34
N ILE A 190 37.29 8.41 13.90
CA ILE A 190 37.57 9.75 13.35
C ILE A 190 37.44 10.77 14.49
N PRO A 191 38.51 11.49 14.89
CA PRO A 191 38.40 12.57 15.87
C PRO A 191 37.60 13.74 15.28
N VAL A 192 36.29 13.75 15.54
CA VAL A 192 35.40 14.82 15.10
C VAL A 192 35.61 16.05 15.99
N LYS A 193 36.34 17.06 15.49
CA LYS A 193 36.40 18.39 16.13
C LYS A 193 35.17 19.21 15.75
N VAL A 194 34.17 19.24 16.63
CA VAL A 194 33.02 20.13 16.47
C VAL A 194 33.39 21.55 16.93
N TYR A 195 33.50 22.48 15.99
CA TYR A 195 33.78 23.89 16.28
C TYR A 195 32.50 24.65 16.65
N TRP A 196 32.02 24.46 17.88
CA TRP A 196 30.78 25.04 18.41
C TRP A 196 30.67 26.57 18.27
N LYS A 197 31.79 27.30 18.32
CA LYS A 197 31.82 28.77 18.13
C LYS A 197 31.43 29.21 16.71
N ARG A 198 31.60 28.36 15.69
CA ARG A 198 31.24 28.66 14.29
C ARG A 198 29.79 28.30 13.94
N LEU A 199 29.16 27.41 14.71
CA LEU A 199 27.75 27.04 14.54
C LEU A 199 26.80 28.12 15.07
N ARG A 200 27.19 28.88 16.10
CA ARG A 200 26.38 29.99 16.66
C ARG A 200 26.31 31.24 15.78
N THR A 201 27.21 31.38 14.81
CA THR A 201 27.25 32.50 13.85
C THR A 201 26.50 32.22 12.55
N VAL A 202 25.93 31.02 12.37
CA VAL A 202 25.07 30.73 11.22
C VAL A 202 23.66 31.23 11.55
N GLU A 203 23.35 32.46 11.14
CA GLU A 203 21.96 32.89 11.06
C GLU A 203 21.26 32.07 9.98
N ILE A 204 20.41 31.14 10.40
CA ILE A 204 19.47 30.47 9.51
C ILE A 204 18.45 31.53 9.09
N LYS A 205 18.64 32.14 7.91
CA LYS A 205 17.59 32.93 7.28
C LYS A 205 16.40 32.02 7.01
N ARG A 206 15.38 32.09 7.87
CA ARG A 206 14.05 31.60 7.56
C ARG A 206 13.49 32.52 6.48
N GLY A 207 13.38 32.00 5.25
CA GLY A 207 12.48 32.54 4.24
C GLY A 207 11.04 32.24 4.60
#